data_AF-A0A7C4YR82-F1
#
_entry.id   AF-A0A7C4YR82-F1
#
_cell.length_a   1.000
_cell.length_b   1.000
_cell.length_c   1.000
_cell.angle_alpha   90.00
_cell.angle_beta   90.00
_cell.angle_gamma   90.00
#
_symmetry.space_group_name_H-M   'P 1'
#
loop_
_entity.id
_entity.type
_entity.pdbx_description
1 polymer ?
#
loop_
_entity_poly.entity_id
_entity_poly.type
_entity_poly.pdbx_seq_one_letter_code
_entity_poly.pdbx_strand_id
1 'polypeptide(L)'
;MNSENAKLTSPDPREILKWTERYARSRTIYFLIQWSVIVCIIFVIVLITNLAQQAYISGNKSLFYISVVFLSFLFIFFLWISSSKKVADLVWQATLWFYKNEGYVLPTERRKGMPRWVIALIGLMIAYHIMGAGLIFLKYLSIQYIQPFSAIVLVPVLFILIYYQDLGFWAWLWPILYGVHAILLVIGFPISFPKDWYLLNIVVPVFGYGLLAILVGHIYNRYALWKLKSLANLGEMTNLGSEPEESSVESQGKNSGAE
;
A
#
# COMPACT_ATOMS: atom_id res chain seq x y z
N MET A 1 19.36 -18.74 44.59
CA MET A 1 18.29 -18.77 43.58
C MET A 1 17.07 -18.09 44.20
N ASN A 2 16.93 -16.76 44.02
CA ASN A 2 15.76 -16.04 44.51
C ASN A 2 14.76 -15.89 43.38
N SER A 3 13.70 -16.69 43.45
CA SER A 3 12.46 -16.54 42.69
C SER A 3 11.60 -15.47 43.37
N GLU A 4 11.93 -14.21 43.18
CA GLU A 4 11.08 -13.10 43.62
C GLU A 4 10.27 -12.60 42.42
N ASN A 5 9.03 -13.11 42.36
CA ASN A 5 7.82 -12.47 41.83
C ASN A 5 8.07 -11.30 40.86
N ALA A 6 8.25 -11.62 39.59
CA ALA A 6 7.93 -10.67 38.53
C ALA A 6 6.44 -10.36 38.65
N LYS A 7 6.09 -9.26 39.33
CA LYS A 7 4.77 -8.65 39.22
C LYS A 7 4.53 -8.48 37.72
N LEU A 8 3.64 -9.31 37.17
CA LEU A 8 3.06 -9.11 35.86
C LEU A 8 2.33 -7.77 35.93
N THR A 9 3.03 -6.69 35.62
CA THR A 9 2.42 -5.37 35.51
C THR A 9 1.49 -5.44 34.32
N SER A 10 0.21 -5.14 34.55
CA SER A 10 -0.77 -5.06 33.48
C SER A 10 -0.25 -4.10 32.39
N PRO A 11 -0.37 -4.47 31.11
CA PRO A 11 0.14 -3.65 30.02
C PRO A 11 -0.56 -2.29 30.00
N ASP A 12 0.21 -1.21 29.84
CA ASP A 12 -0.31 0.16 29.78
C ASP A 12 -1.33 0.26 28.62
N PRO A 13 -2.60 0.65 28.88
CA PRO A 13 -3.63 0.83 27.85
C PRO A 13 -3.18 1.74 26.70
N ARG A 14 -2.28 2.71 26.97
CA ARG A 14 -1.73 3.60 25.94
C ARG A 14 -0.87 2.85 24.92
N GLU A 15 -0.18 1.78 25.33
CA GLU A 15 0.60 0.96 24.41
C GLU A 15 -0.28 0.14 23.48
N ILE A 16 -1.37 -0.43 24.01
CA ILE A 16 -2.36 -1.15 23.21
C ILE A 16 -2.94 -0.22 22.13
N LEU A 17 -3.33 1.01 22.51
CA LEU A 17 -3.82 2.02 21.56
C LEU A 17 -2.78 2.37 20.48
N LYS A 18 -1.52 2.60 20.86
CA LYS A 18 -0.43 2.90 19.90
C LYS A 18 -0.22 1.77 18.90
N TRP A 19 -0.19 0.52 19.37
CA TRP A 19 0.01 -0.64 18.48
C TRP A 19 -1.22 -0.92 17.61
N THR A 20 -2.42 -0.66 18.13
CA THR A 20 -3.67 -0.70 17.37
C THR A 20 -3.65 0.28 16.21
N GLU A 21 -3.25 1.52 16.45
CA GLU A 21 -3.14 2.55 15.41
C GLU A 21 -2.07 2.19 14.36
N ARG A 22 -0.90 1.73 14.81
CA ARG A 22 0.18 1.27 13.93
C ARG A 22 -0.25 0.11 13.03
N TYR A 23 -0.98 -0.86 13.58
CA TYR A 23 -1.54 -1.97 12.83
C TYR A 23 -2.56 -1.49 11.79
N ALA A 24 -3.48 -0.61 12.17
CA ALA A 24 -4.51 -0.07 11.27
C ALA A 24 -3.90 0.73 10.10
N ARG A 25 -2.92 1.62 10.37
CA ARG A 25 -2.23 2.43 9.34
C ARG A 25 -1.29 1.62 8.43
N SER A 26 -0.93 0.40 8.84
CA SER A 26 -0.05 -0.49 8.07
C SER A 26 -0.80 -1.55 7.26
N ARG A 27 -2.12 -1.43 7.11
CA ARG A 27 -2.91 -2.34 6.26
C ARG A 27 -2.63 -2.08 4.78
N THR A 28 -1.75 -2.90 4.20
CA THR A 28 -1.27 -2.73 2.81
C THR A 28 -2.00 -3.60 1.79
N ILE A 29 -2.81 -4.59 2.19
CA ILE A 29 -3.50 -5.51 1.26
C ILE A 29 -4.38 -4.78 0.23
N TYR A 30 -5.12 -3.75 0.62
CA TYR A 30 -5.88 -2.92 -0.32
C TYR A 30 -4.98 -2.33 -1.40
N PHE A 31 -3.83 -1.77 -1.00
CA PHE A 31 -2.83 -1.22 -1.91
C PHE A 31 -2.18 -2.30 -2.78
N LEU A 32 -1.94 -3.50 -2.25
CA LEU A 32 -1.38 -4.62 -3.02
C LEU A 32 -2.34 -5.08 -4.11
N ILE A 33 -3.63 -5.19 -3.81
CA ILE A 33 -4.66 -5.55 -4.79
C ILE A 33 -4.73 -4.47 -5.90
N GLN A 34 -4.82 -3.20 -5.50
CA GLN A 34 -4.87 -2.09 -6.46
C GLN A 34 -3.59 -2.04 -7.31
N TRP A 35 -2.42 -2.19 -6.70
CA TRP A 35 -1.12 -2.24 -7.40
C TRP A 35 -1.09 -3.39 -8.41
N SER A 36 -1.54 -4.60 -8.02
CA SER A 36 -1.54 -5.78 -8.89
C SER A 36 -2.44 -5.57 -10.11
N VAL A 37 -3.63 -4.99 -9.91
CA VAL A 37 -4.54 -4.65 -11.01
C VAL A 37 -3.90 -3.65 -11.98
N ILE A 38 -3.29 -2.58 -11.46
CA ILE A 38 -2.63 -1.56 -12.29
C ILE A 38 -1.48 -2.17 -13.10
N VAL A 39 -0.63 -2.98 -12.46
CA VAL A 39 0.50 -3.64 -13.13
C VAL A 39 0.03 -4.57 -14.25
N CYS A 40 -1.00 -5.38 -13.99
CA CYS A 40 -1.59 -6.25 -15.01
C CYS A 40 -2.12 -5.46 -16.21
N ILE A 41 -2.83 -4.36 -15.96
CA ILE A 41 -3.36 -3.51 -17.03
C ILE A 41 -2.24 -2.90 -17.86
N ILE A 42 -1.20 -2.37 -17.20
CA ILE A 42 -0.06 -1.76 -17.89
C ILE A 42 0.71 -2.81 -18.69
N PHE A 43 0.86 -4.02 -18.17
CA PHE A 43 1.46 -5.13 -18.91
C PHE A 43 0.69 -5.44 -20.20
N VAL A 44 -0.64 -5.51 -20.12
CA VAL A 44 -1.50 -5.69 -21.31
C VAL A 44 -1.35 -4.52 -22.29
N ILE A 45 -1.34 -3.27 -21.81
CA ILE A 45 -1.10 -2.09 -22.67
C ILE A 45 0.22 -2.23 -23.41
N VAL A 46 1.32 -2.50 -22.70
CA VAL A 46 2.66 -2.64 -23.29
C VAL A 46 2.69 -3.75 -24.35
N LEU A 47 2.07 -4.89 -24.07
CA LEU A 47 2.00 -6.01 -25.01
C LEU A 47 1.27 -5.62 -26.30
N ILE A 48 0.11 -4.98 -26.19
CA ILE A 48 -0.68 -4.56 -27.36
C ILE A 48 0.00 -3.41 -28.11
N THR A 49 0.62 -2.46 -27.41
CA THR A 49 1.40 -1.38 -28.05
C THR A 49 2.59 -1.94 -28.83
N ASN A 50 3.28 -2.95 -28.30
CA ASN A 50 4.36 -3.63 -29.01
C ASN A 50 3.83 -4.35 -30.27
N LEU A 51 2.69 -5.05 -30.16
CA LEU A 51 2.04 -5.68 -31.30
C LEU A 51 1.64 -4.65 -32.38
N ALA A 52 1.10 -3.50 -31.97
CA ALA A 52 0.75 -2.41 -32.88
C ALA A 52 1.99 -1.85 -33.59
N GLN A 53 3.10 -1.68 -32.87
CA GLN A 53 4.36 -1.22 -33.44
C GLN A 53 4.92 -2.22 -34.46
N GLN A 54 4.92 -3.53 -34.15
CA GLN A 54 5.35 -4.56 -35.09
C GLN A 54 4.45 -4.63 -36.32
N ALA A 55 3.13 -4.49 -36.15
CA ALA A 55 2.17 -4.44 -37.25
C ALA A 55 2.42 -3.23 -38.16
N TYR A 56 2.74 -2.07 -37.58
CA TYR A 56 3.07 -0.86 -38.31
C TYR A 56 4.36 -1.03 -39.14
N ILE A 57 5.43 -1.55 -38.52
CA ILE A 57 6.72 -1.78 -39.18
C ILE A 57 6.60 -2.82 -40.31
N SER A 58 5.80 -3.86 -40.11
CA SER A 58 5.55 -4.91 -41.12
C SER A 58 4.55 -4.51 -42.21
N GLY A 59 3.96 -3.31 -42.13
CA GLY A 59 2.94 -2.86 -43.08
C GLY A 59 1.59 -3.60 -42.97
N ASN A 60 1.39 -4.42 -41.93
CA ASN A 60 0.14 -5.14 -41.69
C ASN A 60 -0.93 -4.20 -41.11
N LYS A 61 -1.63 -3.51 -42.02
CA LYS A 61 -2.67 -2.52 -41.67
C LYS A 61 -3.80 -3.11 -40.83
N SER A 62 -4.20 -4.36 -41.08
CA SER A 62 -5.30 -5.01 -40.34
C SER A 62 -4.95 -5.19 -38.87
N LEU A 63 -3.79 -5.82 -38.58
CA LEU A 63 -3.32 -6.04 -37.22
C LEU A 63 -3.09 -4.72 -36.47
N PHE A 64 -2.60 -3.69 -37.18
CA PHE A 64 -2.44 -2.34 -36.63
C PHE A 64 -3.78 -1.75 -36.17
N TYR A 65 -4.80 -1.72 -37.04
CA TYR A 65 -6.11 -1.16 -36.67
C TYR A 65 -6.79 -1.95 -35.55
N ILE A 66 -6.71 -3.28 -35.57
CA ILE A 66 -7.23 -4.14 -34.48
C ILE A 66 -6.55 -3.76 -33.16
N SER A 67 -5.23 -3.59 -33.16
CA SER A 67 -4.48 -3.22 -31.95
C SER A 67 -4.86 -1.83 -31.42
N VAL A 68 -5.08 -0.87 -32.31
CA VAL A 68 -5.52 0.50 -31.95
C VAL A 68 -6.94 0.51 -31.38
N VAL A 69 -7.88 -0.23 -31.99
CA VAL A 69 -9.24 -0.38 -31.48
C VAL A 69 -9.22 -1.05 -30.10
N PHE A 70 -8.42 -2.10 -29.94
CA PHE A 70 -8.27 -2.79 -28.65
C PHE A 70 -7.69 -1.88 -27.57
N LEU A 71 -6.65 -1.09 -27.87
CA LEU A 71 -6.10 -0.08 -26.95
C LEU A 71 -7.14 0.97 -26.54
N SER A 72 -7.96 1.42 -27.49
CA SER A 72 -9.03 2.40 -27.23
C SER A 72 -10.10 1.82 -26.30
N PHE A 73 -10.52 0.57 -26.54
CA PHE A 73 -11.43 -0.16 -25.66
C PHE A 73 -10.84 -0.35 -24.27
N LEU A 74 -9.56 -0.74 -24.18
CA LEU A 74 -8.87 -0.95 -22.91
C LEU A 74 -8.76 0.34 -22.09
N PHE A 75 -8.53 1.48 -22.75
CA PHE A 75 -8.53 2.80 -22.11
C PHE A 75 -9.91 3.16 -21.54
N ILE A 76 -10.99 2.97 -22.32
CA ILE A 76 -12.37 3.20 -21.84
C ILE A 76 -12.70 2.26 -20.69
N PHE A 77 -12.32 1.00 -20.79
CA PHE A 77 -12.49 -0.01 -19.74
C PHE A 77 -11.75 0.39 -18.46
N PHE A 78 -10.53 0.93 -18.58
CA PHE A 78 -9.77 1.44 -17.44
C PHE A 78 -10.45 2.64 -16.76
N LEU A 79 -10.98 3.58 -17.53
CA LEU A 79 -11.75 4.72 -17.00
C LEU A 79 -13.02 4.25 -16.27
N TRP A 80 -13.69 3.25 -16.83
CA TRP A 80 -14.87 2.65 -16.21
C TRP A 80 -14.52 1.95 -14.90
N ILE A 81 -13.48 1.10 -14.88
CA ILE A 81 -12.97 0.46 -13.66
C ILE A 81 -12.63 1.50 -12.59
N SER A 82 -11.94 2.56 -12.97
CA SER A 82 -11.46 3.59 -12.05
C SER A 82 -12.59 4.43 -11.44
N SER A 83 -13.72 4.58 -12.13
CA SER A 83 -14.88 5.35 -11.67
C SER A 83 -15.99 4.49 -11.05
N SER A 84 -15.91 3.16 -11.20
CA SER A 84 -16.96 2.25 -10.78
C SER A 84 -16.94 1.98 -9.27
N LYS A 85 -18.01 2.38 -8.59
CA LYS A 85 -18.26 2.04 -7.17
C LYS A 85 -18.24 0.53 -6.93
N LYS A 86 -18.77 -0.25 -7.88
CA LYS A 86 -18.81 -1.72 -7.76
C LYS A 86 -17.42 -2.34 -7.66
N VAL A 87 -16.45 -1.79 -8.40
CA VAL A 87 -15.07 -2.27 -8.34
C VAL A 87 -14.44 -1.89 -7.00
N ALA A 88 -14.67 -0.65 -6.52
CA ALA A 88 -14.21 -0.24 -5.20
C ALA A 88 -14.78 -1.14 -4.09
N ASP A 89 -16.06 -1.48 -4.16
CA ASP A 89 -16.72 -2.38 -3.21
C ASP A 89 -16.15 -3.80 -3.28
N LEU A 90 -15.87 -4.32 -4.49
CA LEU A 90 -15.25 -5.62 -4.67
C LEU A 90 -13.83 -5.68 -4.06
N VAL A 91 -13.01 -4.67 -4.31
CA VAL A 91 -11.66 -4.57 -3.72
C VAL A 91 -11.74 -4.47 -2.20
N TRP A 92 -12.72 -3.73 -1.69
CA TRP A 92 -12.98 -3.62 -0.26
C TRP A 92 -13.40 -4.96 0.36
N GLN A 93 -14.33 -5.69 -0.27
CA GLN A 93 -14.74 -7.02 0.17
C GLN A 93 -13.59 -8.03 0.17
N ALA A 94 -12.77 -8.03 -0.88
CA ALA A 94 -11.56 -8.86 -0.94
C ALA A 94 -10.61 -8.52 0.22
N THR A 95 -10.42 -7.22 0.50
CA THR A 95 -9.59 -6.76 1.63
C THR A 95 -10.16 -7.24 2.97
N LEU A 96 -11.46 -7.13 3.19
CA LEU A 96 -12.13 -7.60 4.40
C LEU A 96 -12.00 -9.12 4.56
N TRP A 97 -12.10 -9.88 3.47
CA TRP A 97 -11.91 -11.32 3.48
C TRP A 97 -10.50 -11.70 3.96
N PHE A 98 -9.47 -11.02 3.47
CA PHE A 98 -8.08 -11.24 3.93
C PHE A 98 -7.87 -10.93 5.42
N TYR A 99 -8.58 -9.94 5.97
CA TYR A 99 -8.45 -9.54 7.38
C TYR A 99 -9.52 -10.14 8.30
N LYS A 100 -10.37 -11.05 7.82
CA LYS A 100 -11.54 -11.56 8.56
C LYS A 100 -11.19 -12.09 9.95
N ASN A 101 -10.03 -12.75 10.08
CA ASN A 101 -9.60 -13.41 11.32
C ASN A 101 -8.77 -12.51 12.25
N GLU A 102 -8.57 -11.23 11.89
CA GLU A 102 -7.61 -10.35 12.56
C GLU A 102 -8.28 -9.18 13.31
N GLY A 103 -9.62 -9.18 13.38
CA GLY A 103 -10.40 -8.09 13.97
C GLY A 103 -10.45 -6.85 13.09
N TYR A 104 -11.49 -6.02 13.29
CA TYR A 104 -11.69 -4.79 12.52
C TYR A 104 -11.41 -3.57 13.40
N VAL A 105 -10.40 -2.80 13.01
CA VAL A 105 -10.04 -1.54 13.66
C VAL A 105 -10.21 -0.43 12.63
N LEU A 106 -11.19 0.43 12.84
CA LEU A 106 -11.29 1.69 12.12
C LEU A 106 -10.39 2.72 12.81
N PRO A 107 -9.61 3.49 12.05
CA PRO A 107 -9.05 4.74 12.58
C PRO A 107 -10.19 5.58 13.17
N THR A 108 -10.00 6.09 14.38
CA THR A 108 -11.01 6.83 15.14
C THR A 108 -11.46 8.12 14.45
N GLU A 109 -10.64 8.65 13.53
CA GLU A 109 -10.95 9.85 12.76
C GLU A 109 -11.52 9.52 11.37
N ARG A 110 -12.68 10.11 11.09
CA ARG A 110 -13.33 10.10 9.78
C ARG A 110 -12.37 10.74 8.77
N ARG A 111 -11.85 9.95 7.82
CA ARG A 111 -10.95 10.43 6.76
C ARG A 111 -11.52 11.71 6.14
N LYS A 112 -10.82 12.84 6.28
CA LYS A 112 -11.17 14.08 5.58
C LYS A 112 -11.16 13.78 4.09
N GLY A 113 -12.24 14.16 3.40
CA GLY A 113 -12.30 14.03 1.94
C GLY A 113 -11.11 14.73 1.29
N MET A 114 -10.61 14.18 0.18
CA MET A 114 -9.47 14.74 -0.52
C MET A 114 -9.81 16.15 -1.04
N PRO A 115 -8.99 17.18 -0.77
CA PRO A 115 -9.23 18.52 -1.27
C PRO A 115 -9.26 18.55 -2.80
N ARG A 116 -10.14 19.37 -3.38
CA ARG A 116 -10.27 19.49 -4.86
C ARG A 116 -8.95 19.89 -5.55
N TRP A 117 -8.11 20.68 -4.88
CA TRP A 117 -6.81 21.07 -5.43
C TRP A 117 -5.85 19.88 -5.55
N VAL A 118 -5.93 18.89 -4.64
CA VAL A 118 -5.12 17.66 -4.72
C VAL A 118 -5.57 16.82 -5.92
N ILE A 119 -6.88 16.76 -6.16
CA ILE A 119 -7.44 16.09 -7.35
C ILE A 119 -6.96 16.80 -8.63
N ALA A 120 -7.00 18.14 -8.65
CA ALA A 120 -6.49 18.93 -9.77
C ALA A 120 -4.99 18.69 -9.99
N LEU A 121 -4.20 18.56 -8.91
CA LEU A 121 -2.78 18.25 -8.98
C LEU A 121 -2.51 16.86 -9.60
N ILE A 122 -3.30 15.84 -9.25
CA ILE A 122 -3.21 14.52 -9.89
C ILE A 122 -3.53 14.62 -11.39
N GLY A 123 -4.55 15.40 -11.76
CA GLY A 123 -4.88 15.66 -13.17
C GLY A 123 -3.74 16.36 -13.91
N LEU A 124 -3.12 17.37 -13.30
CA LEU A 124 -1.98 18.08 -13.85
C LEU A 124 -0.76 17.17 -14.01
N MET A 125 -0.52 16.27 -13.05
CA MET A 125 0.51 15.25 -13.16
C MET A 125 0.29 14.34 -14.37
N ILE A 126 -0.94 13.89 -14.63
CA ILE A 126 -1.25 13.08 -15.81
C ILE A 126 -0.97 13.88 -17.09
N ALA A 127 -1.45 15.13 -17.16
CA ALA A 127 -1.20 16.01 -18.30
C ALA A 127 0.31 16.23 -18.54
N TYR A 128 1.10 16.39 -17.48
CA TYR A 128 2.55 16.52 -17.55
C TYR A 128 3.23 15.27 -18.14
N HIS A 129 2.78 14.07 -17.77
CA HIS A 129 3.31 12.83 -18.34
C HIS A 129 2.92 12.64 -19.81
N ILE A 130 1.71 13.07 -20.20
CA ILE A 130 1.28 13.09 -21.61
C ILE A 130 2.17 14.06 -22.41
N MET A 131 2.43 15.25 -21.87
CA MET A 131 3.38 16.21 -22.47
C MET A 131 4.77 15.60 -22.59
N GLY A 132 5.28 14.94 -21.55
CA GLY A 132 6.56 14.22 -21.58
C GLY A 132 6.62 13.17 -22.68
N ALA A 133 5.56 12.36 -22.84
CA ALA A 133 5.44 11.38 -23.92
C ALA A 133 5.50 12.05 -25.31
N GLY A 134 4.82 13.20 -25.47
CA GLY A 134 4.89 14.01 -26.68
C GLY A 134 6.30 14.55 -26.98
N LEU A 135 7.01 15.04 -25.96
CA LEU A 135 8.39 15.53 -26.10
C LEU A 135 9.36 14.41 -26.51
N ILE A 136 9.17 13.19 -26.00
CA ILE A 136 9.96 12.02 -26.43
C ILE A 136 9.67 11.69 -27.89
N PHE A 137 8.38 11.66 -28.27
CA PHE A 137 7.97 11.38 -29.66
C PHE A 137 8.55 12.40 -30.65
N LEU A 138 8.56 13.68 -30.28
CA LEU A 138 9.15 14.77 -31.06
C LEU A 138 10.69 14.85 -30.94
N LYS A 139 11.33 13.93 -30.19
CA LYS A 139 12.78 13.89 -29.93
C LYS A 139 13.35 15.10 -29.20
N TYR A 140 12.53 15.89 -28.52
CA TYR A 140 12.98 16.99 -27.66
C TYR A 140 13.43 16.52 -26.27
N LEU A 141 12.90 15.41 -25.77
CA LEU A 141 13.29 14.81 -24.50
C LEU A 141 14.03 13.49 -24.75
N SER A 142 15.30 13.43 -24.35
CA SER A 142 16.07 12.19 -24.40
C SER A 142 15.53 11.18 -23.40
N ILE A 143 15.49 9.93 -23.82
CA ILE A 143 14.94 8.80 -23.06
C ILE A 143 15.65 8.65 -21.69
N GLN A 144 16.93 9.00 -21.61
CA GLN A 144 17.72 8.96 -20.37
C GLN A 144 17.18 9.88 -19.26
N TYR A 145 16.44 10.93 -19.62
CA TYR A 145 15.89 11.90 -18.67
C TYR A 145 14.44 11.61 -18.28
N ILE A 146 13.85 10.49 -18.73
CA ILE A 146 12.45 10.16 -18.42
C ILE A 146 12.21 10.03 -16.91
N GLN A 147 13.10 9.32 -16.19
CA GLN A 147 12.93 9.13 -14.75
C GLN A 147 13.13 10.44 -13.96
N PRO A 148 14.21 11.22 -14.17
CA PRO A 148 14.33 12.55 -13.56
C PRO A 148 13.16 13.48 -13.90
N PHE A 149 12.72 13.51 -15.15
CA PHE A 149 11.60 14.33 -15.60
C PHE A 149 10.30 13.95 -14.88
N SER A 150 10.00 12.66 -14.76
CA SER A 150 8.82 12.15 -14.05
C SER A 150 8.88 12.45 -12.55
N ALA A 151 10.05 12.27 -11.93
CA ALA A 151 10.24 12.45 -10.49
C ALA A 151 9.95 13.87 -10.00
N ILE A 152 10.22 14.90 -10.80
CA ILE A 152 9.93 16.31 -10.46
C ILE A 152 8.47 16.51 -10.07
N VAL A 153 7.54 15.79 -10.70
CA VAL A 153 6.10 15.92 -10.44
C VAL A 153 5.58 14.76 -9.60
N LEU A 154 6.00 13.53 -9.90
CA LEU A 154 5.48 12.34 -9.22
C LEU A 154 5.84 12.31 -7.73
N VAL A 155 7.09 12.67 -7.37
CA VAL A 155 7.54 12.64 -5.97
C VAL A 155 6.73 13.62 -5.11
N PRO A 156 6.61 14.92 -5.43
CA PRO A 156 5.79 15.84 -4.64
C PRO A 156 4.32 15.43 -4.53
N VAL A 157 3.73 14.96 -5.64
CA VAL A 157 2.34 14.50 -5.65
C VAL A 157 2.13 13.32 -4.69
N LEU A 158 3.04 12.33 -4.72
CA LEU A 158 2.97 11.18 -3.82
C LEU A 158 3.13 11.61 -2.35
N PHE A 159 4.06 12.51 -2.03
CA PHE A 159 4.21 13.06 -0.67
C PHE A 159 2.90 13.72 -0.18
N ILE A 160 2.26 14.53 -1.02
CA ILE A 160 0.98 15.18 -0.70
C ILE A 160 -0.13 14.15 -0.51
N LEU A 161 -0.22 13.15 -1.40
CA LEU A 161 -1.21 12.08 -1.30
C LEU A 161 -1.06 11.28 -0.02
N ILE A 162 0.17 10.89 0.34
CA ILE A 162 0.47 10.15 1.55
C ILE A 162 0.03 10.94 2.79
N TYR A 163 0.32 12.23 2.83
CA TYR A 163 -0.09 13.12 3.91
C TYR A 163 -1.63 13.20 4.05
N TYR A 164 -2.36 13.41 2.95
CA TYR A 164 -3.82 13.53 3.00
C TYR A 164 -4.56 12.20 3.22
N GLN A 165 -3.96 11.09 2.81
CA GLN A 165 -4.54 9.75 2.99
C GLN A 165 -4.18 9.13 4.35
N ASP A 166 -3.37 9.82 5.14
CA ASP A 166 -2.88 9.39 6.46
C ASP A 166 -2.29 7.97 6.44
N LEU A 167 -1.42 7.71 5.45
CA LEU A 167 -0.80 6.40 5.30
C LEU A 167 0.34 6.20 6.30
N GLY A 168 0.58 4.94 6.67
CA GLY A 168 1.71 4.58 7.53
C GLY A 168 3.07 4.92 6.92
N PHE A 169 4.12 4.86 7.75
CA PHE A 169 5.50 5.19 7.35
C PHE A 169 5.98 4.46 6.08
N TRP A 170 5.48 3.24 5.85
CA TRP A 170 5.83 2.41 4.70
C TRP A 170 5.55 3.10 3.36
N ALA A 171 4.50 3.93 3.27
CA ALA A 171 4.11 4.59 2.04
C ALA A 171 5.14 5.63 1.57
N TRP A 172 5.88 6.23 2.52
CA TRP A 172 6.93 7.21 2.24
C TRP A 172 8.16 6.58 1.59
N LEU A 173 8.38 5.27 1.77
CA LEU A 173 9.50 4.57 1.15
C LEU A 173 9.47 4.68 -0.37
N TRP A 174 8.28 4.59 -0.97
CA TRP A 174 8.16 4.61 -2.43
C TRP A 174 8.66 5.92 -3.05
N PRO A 175 8.13 7.12 -2.71
CA PRO A 175 8.60 8.35 -3.33
C PRO A 175 10.02 8.73 -2.90
N ILE A 176 10.48 8.31 -1.71
CA ILE A 176 11.88 8.51 -1.30
C ILE A 176 12.82 7.70 -2.19
N LEU A 177 12.58 6.39 -2.35
CA LEU A 177 13.39 5.52 -3.20
C LEU A 177 13.36 5.99 -4.65
N TYR A 178 12.18 6.38 -5.15
CA TYR A 178 12.03 6.91 -6.50
C TYR A 178 12.79 8.23 -6.70
N GLY A 179 12.68 9.17 -5.76
CA GLY A 179 13.40 10.45 -5.80
C GLY A 179 14.93 10.26 -5.72
N VAL A 180 15.41 9.41 -4.83
CA VAL A 180 16.84 9.06 -4.74
C VAL A 180 17.32 8.44 -6.04
N HIS A 181 16.57 7.48 -6.61
CA HIS A 181 16.90 6.88 -7.91
C HIS A 181 17.03 7.94 -9.00
N ALA A 182 16.08 8.88 -9.09
CA ALA A 182 16.13 9.96 -10.07
C ALA A 182 17.35 10.87 -9.88
N ILE A 183 17.70 11.23 -8.64
CA ILE A 183 18.91 12.02 -8.33
C ILE A 183 20.18 11.27 -8.73
N LEU A 184 20.27 9.98 -8.40
CA LEU A 184 21.39 9.12 -8.76
C LEU A 184 21.61 9.05 -10.28
N LEU A 185 20.53 9.02 -11.07
CA LEU A 185 20.61 9.10 -12.53
C LEU A 185 21.16 10.45 -13.02
N VAL A 186 20.73 11.56 -12.40
CA VAL A 186 21.19 12.91 -12.78
C VAL A 186 22.69 13.09 -12.53
N ILE A 187 23.21 12.54 -11.43
CA ILE A 187 24.65 12.62 -11.11
C ILE A 187 25.49 11.58 -11.88
N GLY A 188 24.88 10.77 -12.75
CA GLY A 188 25.57 9.79 -13.58
C GLY A 188 25.97 8.50 -12.87
N PHE A 189 25.33 8.17 -11.74
CA PHE A 189 25.58 6.92 -11.04
C PHE A 189 25.09 5.72 -11.88
N PRO A 190 25.87 4.62 -12.01
CA PRO A 190 25.60 3.53 -12.96
C PRO A 190 24.52 2.56 -12.46
N ILE A 191 23.34 3.07 -12.12
CA ILE A 191 22.15 2.27 -11.72
C ILE A 191 21.20 1.97 -12.88
N SER A 192 21.46 2.54 -14.05
CA SER A 192 20.68 2.27 -15.25
C SER A 192 20.89 0.84 -15.74
N PHE A 193 19.80 0.16 -16.07
CA PHE A 193 19.83 -1.12 -16.74
C PHE A 193 20.39 -0.99 -18.18
N PRO A 194 21.11 -2.02 -18.68
CA PRO A 194 21.62 -2.07 -20.05
C PRO A 194 20.51 -1.91 -21.10
N LYS A 195 20.91 -1.63 -22.35
CA LYS A 195 19.99 -1.38 -23.48
C LYS A 195 18.96 -2.49 -23.69
N ASP A 196 19.36 -3.75 -23.55
CA ASP A 196 18.46 -4.90 -23.75
C ASP A 196 17.36 -4.98 -22.69
N TRP A 197 17.60 -4.37 -21.53
CA TRP A 197 16.71 -4.35 -20.37
C TRP A 197 16.19 -2.94 -20.10
N TYR A 198 16.17 -2.07 -21.11
CA TYR A 198 15.88 -0.65 -20.91
C TYR A 198 14.51 -0.41 -20.27
N LEU A 199 13.51 -1.26 -20.53
CA LEU A 199 12.20 -1.20 -19.88
C LEU A 199 12.26 -1.31 -18.35
N LEU A 200 13.25 -2.02 -17.79
CA LEU A 200 13.45 -2.09 -16.34
C LEU A 200 13.80 -0.74 -15.72
N ASN A 201 14.41 0.19 -16.47
CA ASN A 201 14.62 1.57 -16.01
C ASN A 201 13.31 2.33 -15.75
N ILE A 202 12.19 1.84 -16.29
CA ILE A 202 10.85 2.39 -16.04
C ILE A 202 10.13 1.52 -15.01
N VAL A 203 10.14 0.20 -15.21
CA VAL A 203 9.36 -0.74 -14.39
C VAL A 203 9.86 -0.79 -12.95
N VAL A 204 11.17 -0.88 -12.73
CA VAL A 204 11.72 -1.02 -11.37
C VAL A 204 11.48 0.23 -10.52
N PRO A 205 11.76 1.45 -11.02
CA PRO A 205 11.52 2.65 -10.22
C PRO A 205 10.04 2.91 -9.94
N VAL A 206 9.17 2.72 -10.94
CA VAL A 206 7.74 3.01 -10.81
C VAL A 206 7.01 1.91 -10.02
N PHE A 207 7.16 0.65 -10.39
CA PHE A 207 6.42 -0.46 -9.78
C PHE A 207 7.21 -1.21 -8.72
N GLY A 208 8.50 -1.42 -8.94
CA GLY A 208 9.36 -2.18 -8.03
C GLY A 208 9.49 -1.53 -6.66
N TYR A 209 9.76 -0.21 -6.60
CA TYR A 209 9.83 0.52 -5.33
C TYR A 209 8.47 0.62 -4.63
N GLY A 210 7.37 0.71 -5.39
CA GLY A 210 6.02 0.65 -4.84
C GLY A 210 5.72 -0.71 -4.19
N LEU A 211 6.07 -1.81 -4.87
CA LEU A 211 5.93 -3.16 -4.33
C LEU A 211 6.77 -3.34 -3.06
N LEU A 212 8.03 -2.88 -3.08
CA LEU A 212 8.91 -2.96 -1.91
C LEU A 212 8.31 -2.22 -0.71
N ALA A 213 7.77 -1.02 -0.92
CA ALA A 213 7.09 -0.25 0.12
C ALA A 213 5.87 -1.01 0.70
N ILE A 214 5.05 -1.62 -0.17
CA ILE A 214 3.89 -2.43 0.23
C ILE A 214 4.31 -3.65 1.05
N LEU A 215 5.38 -4.34 0.64
CA LEU A 215 5.90 -5.51 1.33
C LEU A 215 6.47 -5.15 2.71
N VAL A 216 7.25 -4.06 2.81
CA VAL A 216 7.75 -3.56 4.10
C VAL A 216 6.59 -3.21 5.03
N GLY A 217 5.55 -2.53 4.51
CA GLY A 217 4.34 -2.24 5.26
C GLY A 217 3.61 -3.51 5.71
N HIS A 218 3.56 -4.54 4.86
CA HIS A 218 2.97 -5.83 5.21
C HIS A 218 3.73 -6.55 6.33
N ILE A 219 5.05 -6.61 6.25
CA ILE A 219 5.91 -7.21 7.29
C ILE A 219 5.71 -6.46 8.62
N TYR A 220 5.72 -5.13 8.58
CA TYR A 220 5.51 -4.32 9.78
C TYR A 220 4.12 -4.50 10.37
N ASN A 221 3.09 -4.64 9.52
CA ASN A 221 1.74 -4.95 9.96
C ASN A 221 1.69 -6.28 10.73
N ARG A 222 2.31 -7.35 10.20
CA ARG A 222 2.40 -8.64 10.89
C ARG A 222 3.10 -8.54 12.24
N TYR A 223 4.18 -7.76 12.29
CA TYR A 223 4.87 -7.47 13.54
C TYR A 223 3.99 -6.70 14.55
N ALA A 224 3.29 -5.67 14.10
CA ALA A 224 2.38 -4.89 14.95
C ALA A 224 1.22 -5.74 15.49
N LEU A 225 0.65 -6.63 14.66
CA LEU A 225 -0.38 -7.56 15.09
C LEU A 225 0.15 -8.57 16.12
N TRP A 226 1.35 -9.09 15.91
CA TRP A 226 2.00 -9.99 16.87
C TRP A 226 2.22 -9.28 18.22
N LYS A 227 2.72 -8.03 18.20
CA LYS A 227 2.87 -7.22 19.42
C LYS A 227 1.54 -6.97 20.13
N LEU A 228 0.49 -6.63 19.38
CA LEU A 228 -0.84 -6.42 19.93
C LEU A 228 -1.38 -7.68 20.63
N LYS A 229 -1.24 -8.85 20.02
CA LYS A 229 -1.63 -10.14 20.62
C LYS A 229 -0.82 -10.44 21.88
N SER A 230 0.49 -10.17 21.88
CA SER A 230 1.32 -10.37 23.08
C SER A 230 0.89 -9.47 24.25
N LEU A 231 0.50 -8.23 23.98
CA LEU A 231 0.01 -7.31 25.01
C LEU A 231 -1.38 -7.72 25.51
N ALA A 232 -2.28 -8.17 24.64
CA ALA A 232 -3.60 -8.65 25.05
C ALA A 232 -3.50 -9.87 25.98
N ASN A 233 -2.68 -10.86 25.60
CA ASN A 233 -2.48 -12.07 26.41
C ASN A 233 -1.83 -11.74 27.78
N LEU A 234 -0.91 -10.77 27.82
CA LEU A 234 -0.30 -10.32 29.08
C LEU A 234 -1.34 -9.68 30.01
N GLY A 235 -2.27 -8.88 29.46
CA GLY A 235 -3.38 -8.30 30.22
C GLY A 235 -4.33 -9.36 30.77
N GLU A 236 -4.67 -10.37 29.96
CA GLU A 236 -5.53 -11.49 30.38
C GLU A 236 -4.90 -12.32 31.51
N MET A 237 -3.61 -12.68 31.38
CA MET A 237 -2.88 -13.40 32.43
C MET A 237 -2.76 -12.59 33.73
N THR A 238 -2.61 -11.27 33.62
CA THR A 238 -2.56 -10.39 34.79
C THR A 238 -3.91 -10.34 35.52
N ASN A 239 -5.01 -10.29 34.76
CA ASN A 239 -6.37 -10.28 35.33
C ASN A 239 -6.69 -11.60 36.04
N LEU A 240 -6.36 -12.74 35.42
CA LEU A 240 -6.57 -14.07 36.02
C LEU A 240 -5.73 -14.32 37.28
N GLY A 241 -4.52 -13.75 37.36
CA GLY A 241 -3.67 -13.83 38.56
C GLY A 241 -4.08 -12.87 39.69
N SER A 242 -5.08 -12.01 39.46
CA SER A 242 -5.56 -11.02 40.43
C SER A 242 -6.94 -11.33 41.02
N GLU A 243 -7.58 -12.43 40.59
CA GLU A 243 -8.77 -12.95 41.28
C GLU A 243 -8.32 -13.66 42.57
N PRO A 244 -8.71 -13.20 43.77
CA PRO A 244 -8.40 -13.91 45.00
C PRO A 244 -9.17 -15.24 45.05
N GLU A 245 -8.48 -16.34 45.41
CA GLU A 245 -9.11 -17.58 45.84
C GLU A 245 -9.95 -17.32 47.10
N GLU A 246 -11.18 -16.85 46.93
CA GLU A 246 -12.12 -16.62 48.03
C GLU A 246 -13.45 -17.31 47.72
N SER A 247 -13.52 -18.63 47.94
CA SER A 247 -14.62 -19.30 48.65
C SER A 247 -14.44 -20.83 48.66
N SER A 248 -13.60 -21.35 49.55
CA SER A 248 -13.65 -22.78 49.94
C SER A 248 -13.48 -22.99 51.45
N VAL A 249 -13.72 -21.96 52.27
CA VAL A 249 -13.67 -22.05 53.73
C VAL A 249 -14.83 -21.28 54.36
N GLU A 250 -16.06 -21.80 54.27
CA GLU A 250 -17.08 -21.65 55.34
C GLU A 250 -18.36 -22.46 55.02
N SER A 251 -18.37 -23.77 55.31
CA SER A 251 -19.62 -24.47 55.69
C SER A 251 -19.38 -25.75 56.51
N GLN A 252 -18.35 -25.77 57.37
CA GLN A 252 -18.31 -26.73 58.48
C GLN A 252 -18.41 -25.96 59.80
N GLY A 253 -19.56 -26.06 60.44
CA GLY A 253 -19.72 -25.67 61.84
C GLY A 253 -20.87 -24.70 62.11
N LYS A 254 -22.11 -25.21 62.12
CA LYS A 254 -23.05 -24.95 63.22
C LYS A 254 -24.25 -25.89 63.14
N ASN A 255 -24.13 -26.97 63.89
CA ASN A 255 -25.25 -27.76 64.36
C ASN A 255 -25.48 -27.34 65.82
N SER A 256 -26.60 -26.69 66.17
CA SER A 256 -27.23 -26.82 67.49
C SER A 256 -28.58 -26.10 67.55
N GLY A 257 -29.64 -26.88 67.79
CA GLY A 257 -30.71 -26.53 68.74
C GLY A 257 -31.80 -25.57 68.30
N ALA A 258 -32.99 -26.10 68.01
CA ALA A 258 -34.21 -25.70 68.69
C ALA A 258 -35.29 -26.77 68.45
N GLU A 259 -35.88 -27.22 69.55
CA GLU A 259 -37.08 -28.05 69.67
C GLU A 259 -38.31 -27.39 69.05
#